data_AF-A0A955F7L4-F1
#
_entry.id   AF-A0A955F7L4-F1
#
_cell.length_a   1.000
_cell.length_b   1.000
_cell.length_c   1.000
_cell.angle_alpha   90.00
_cell.angle_beta   90.00
_cell.angle_gamma   90.00
#
_symmetry.space_group_name_H-M   'P 1'
#
loop_
_entity.id
_entity.type
_entity.pdbx_description
1 polymer ?
#
loop_
_entity_poly.entity_id
_entity_poly.type
_entity_poly.pdbx_seq_one_letter_code
_entity_poly.pdbx_strand_id
1 'polypeptide(L)'
;MRSFSRNLLFTVTLAMVGGAASAAPVIGQTQASITSFPVNTTAQITVTSVVTDPAVIPTSVMLQRLNADGSVTNLGALHDDGLDGDLSFGDRVYTLRFPLSANVPTEFRLRVSAAFKRTLRRVVSEPFSIFSQALITPEQMLTELSSELDRGDIEAALLRFSDSPHNREKLLSLTPEMLVALSEGLRTATLLRTEGPTRVYSVRITRSATQFITTEIGLTQIQSGEWYVMYW
;
A
#
# COMPACT_ATOMS: atom_id res chain seq x y z
N MET A 1 -45.98 -34.68 -74.77
CA MET A 1 -46.00 -33.20 -74.66
C MET A 1 -45.74 -32.83 -73.20
N ARG A 2 -44.78 -31.94 -72.97
CA ARG A 2 -44.22 -31.57 -71.66
C ARG A 2 -45.21 -30.72 -70.85
N SER A 3 -45.35 -30.99 -69.55
CA SER A 3 -45.92 -30.04 -68.58
C SER A 3 -44.90 -29.86 -67.45
N PHE A 4 -44.40 -28.63 -67.32
CA PHE A 4 -43.52 -28.16 -66.24
C PHE A 4 -44.40 -27.49 -65.18
N SER A 5 -44.32 -27.93 -63.92
CA SER A 5 -44.91 -27.23 -62.79
C SER A 5 -43.79 -26.71 -61.87
N ARG A 6 -43.67 -25.38 -61.83
CA ARG A 6 -42.82 -24.59 -60.92
C ARG A 6 -43.38 -24.68 -59.50
N ASN A 7 -42.56 -25.08 -58.52
CA ASN A 7 -42.86 -24.83 -57.11
C ASN A 7 -41.90 -23.77 -56.55
N LEU A 8 -42.52 -22.77 -55.95
CA LEU A 8 -41.98 -21.53 -55.41
C LEU A 8 -41.31 -21.81 -54.04
N LEU A 9 -40.04 -21.46 -53.89
CA LEU A 9 -39.37 -21.48 -52.59
C LEU A 9 -39.74 -20.20 -51.81
N PHE A 10 -40.40 -20.37 -50.67
CA PHE A 10 -40.57 -19.33 -49.66
C PHE A 10 -39.41 -19.41 -48.67
N THR A 11 -38.55 -18.40 -48.65
CA THR A 11 -37.49 -18.25 -47.64
C THR A 11 -38.04 -17.40 -46.50
N VAL A 12 -38.19 -17.97 -45.31
CA VAL A 12 -38.51 -17.23 -44.08
C VAL A 12 -37.21 -16.76 -43.46
N THR A 13 -36.97 -15.45 -43.45
CA THR A 13 -35.82 -14.84 -42.77
C THR A 13 -36.21 -14.57 -41.31
N LEU A 14 -35.62 -15.30 -40.37
CA LEU A 14 -35.80 -15.10 -38.94
C LEU A 14 -34.90 -13.93 -38.49
N ALA A 15 -35.49 -12.77 -38.20
CA ALA A 15 -34.77 -11.63 -37.63
C ALA A 15 -34.49 -11.89 -36.14
N MET A 16 -33.26 -12.31 -35.82
CA MET A 16 -32.74 -12.31 -34.46
C MET A 16 -32.56 -10.87 -33.99
N VAL A 17 -33.49 -10.37 -33.17
CA VAL A 17 -33.27 -9.15 -32.37
C VAL A 17 -32.24 -9.50 -31.30
N GLY A 18 -30.97 -9.22 -31.59
CA GLY A 18 -29.89 -9.32 -30.63
C GLY A 18 -30.06 -8.24 -29.57
N GLY A 19 -30.65 -8.58 -28.43
CA GLY A 19 -30.54 -7.75 -27.23
C GLY A 19 -29.08 -7.70 -26.80
N ALA A 20 -28.41 -6.56 -27.01
CA ALA A 20 -27.09 -6.34 -26.46
C ALA A 20 -27.19 -6.44 -24.93
N ALA A 21 -26.61 -7.51 -24.37
CA ALA A 21 -26.40 -7.60 -22.94
C ALA A 21 -25.45 -6.46 -22.54
N SER A 22 -25.97 -5.46 -21.82
CA SER A 22 -25.14 -4.44 -21.22
C SER A 22 -24.22 -5.12 -20.21
N ALA A 23 -22.91 -4.90 -20.33
CA ALA A 23 -21.97 -5.38 -19.33
C ALA A 23 -22.37 -4.86 -17.94
N ALA A 24 -22.17 -5.66 -16.90
CA ALA A 24 -22.44 -5.21 -15.55
C ALA A 24 -21.55 -3.99 -15.23
N PRO A 25 -22.07 -2.96 -14.54
CA PRO A 25 -21.28 -1.80 -14.15
C PRO A 25 -20.11 -2.23 -13.26
N VAL A 26 -18.95 -1.62 -13.48
CA VAL A 26 -17.71 -1.88 -12.73
C VAL A 26 -17.13 -0.56 -12.25
N ILE A 27 -16.58 -0.57 -11.03
CA ILE A 27 -15.70 0.51 -10.55
C ILE A 27 -14.29 0.15 -10.98
N GLY A 28 -13.64 1.03 -11.74
CA GLY A 28 -12.32 0.83 -12.29
C GLY A 28 -11.21 1.01 -11.25
N GLN A 29 -10.05 1.47 -11.72
CA GLN A 29 -8.89 1.66 -10.84
C GLN A 29 -9.21 2.67 -9.73
N THR A 30 -8.95 2.26 -8.49
CA THR A 30 -9.06 3.07 -7.28
C THR A 30 -7.66 3.19 -6.65
N GLN A 31 -7.28 4.39 -6.24
CA GLN A 31 -5.94 4.67 -5.71
C GLN A 31 -6.01 5.65 -4.54
N ALA A 32 -5.07 5.53 -3.60
CA ALA A 32 -4.84 6.51 -2.54
C ALA A 32 -3.50 7.23 -2.77
N SER A 33 -3.42 8.50 -2.39
CA SER A 33 -2.20 9.32 -2.53
C SER A 33 -1.03 8.81 -1.70
N ILE A 34 -1.31 8.14 -0.58
CA ILE A 34 -0.35 7.44 0.26
C ILE A 34 -0.96 6.13 0.76
N THR A 35 -0.12 5.16 1.07
CA THR A 35 -0.52 3.84 1.60
C THR A 35 -0.16 3.67 3.08
N SER A 36 0.59 4.60 3.68
CA SER A 36 0.86 4.59 5.11
C SER A 36 1.06 5.99 5.70
N PHE A 37 0.86 6.11 7.02
CA PHE A 37 1.12 7.32 7.80
C PHE A 37 1.48 6.97 9.26
N PRO A 38 2.15 7.87 10.01
CA PRO A 38 2.51 7.57 11.39
C PRO A 38 1.33 7.59 12.38
N VAL A 39 1.39 6.76 13.42
CA VAL A 39 0.50 6.85 14.59
C VAL A 39 0.65 8.20 15.28
N ASN A 40 -0.41 8.62 15.97
CA ASN A 40 -0.51 9.91 16.66
C ASN A 40 -0.39 11.13 15.72
N THR A 41 -0.56 10.92 14.42
CA THR A 41 -0.65 11.99 13.41
C THR A 41 -1.97 11.89 12.65
N THR A 42 -2.38 12.99 12.03
CA THR A 42 -3.49 13.01 11.07
C THR A 42 -2.91 13.22 9.68
N ALA A 43 -3.11 12.26 8.79
CA ALA A 43 -2.73 12.37 7.38
C ALA A 43 -3.91 12.86 6.54
N GLN A 44 -3.64 13.72 5.57
CA GLN A 44 -4.61 14.07 4.52
C GLN A 44 -4.47 13.08 3.36
N ILE A 45 -5.48 12.25 3.15
CA ILE A 45 -5.50 11.22 2.11
C ILE A 45 -6.35 11.73 0.95
N THR A 46 -5.82 11.67 -0.28
CA THR A 46 -6.63 11.81 -1.50
C THR A 46 -6.91 10.42 -2.05
N VAL A 47 -8.18 10.05 -2.20
CA VAL A 47 -8.59 8.83 -2.90
C VAL A 47 -9.21 9.21 -4.23
N THR A 48 -8.76 8.58 -5.30
CA THR A 48 -9.34 8.72 -6.64
C THR A 48 -9.90 7.38 -7.10
N SER A 49 -10.99 7.42 -7.88
CA SER A 49 -11.60 6.22 -8.45
C SER A 49 -12.19 6.50 -9.81
N VAL A 50 -11.82 5.68 -10.79
CA VAL A 50 -12.34 5.77 -12.15
C VAL A 50 -13.70 5.06 -12.24
N VAL A 51 -14.75 5.77 -12.64
CA VAL A 51 -16.10 5.19 -12.85
C VAL A 51 -16.64 5.61 -14.21
N THR A 52 -16.33 4.83 -15.25
CA THR A 52 -16.62 5.21 -16.63
C THR A 52 -18.05 4.92 -17.09
N ASP A 53 -18.81 4.09 -16.36
CA ASP A 53 -20.16 3.73 -16.76
C ASP A 53 -21.14 4.91 -16.59
N PRO A 54 -21.81 5.37 -17.67
CA PRO A 54 -22.70 6.54 -17.64
C PRO A 54 -23.98 6.31 -16.82
N ALA A 55 -24.28 5.08 -16.42
CA ALA A 55 -25.39 4.76 -15.53
C ALA A 55 -25.08 5.06 -14.05
N VAL A 56 -23.85 5.43 -13.69
CA VAL A 56 -23.52 5.84 -12.32
C VAL A 56 -24.44 6.96 -11.86
N ILE A 57 -24.86 6.91 -10.60
CA ILE A 57 -25.52 8.03 -9.93
C ILE A 57 -24.39 8.85 -9.27
N PRO A 58 -24.02 10.04 -9.77
CA PRO A 58 -22.78 10.69 -9.37
C PRO A 58 -22.66 10.96 -7.86
N THR A 59 -23.75 11.43 -7.23
CA THR A 59 -23.80 11.69 -5.78
C THR A 59 -23.76 10.43 -4.91
N SER A 60 -23.74 9.24 -5.53
CA SER A 60 -23.71 7.98 -4.81
C SER A 60 -22.30 7.43 -4.60
N VAL A 61 -21.23 7.96 -5.20
CA VAL A 61 -19.90 7.35 -5.08
C VAL A 61 -19.34 7.59 -3.68
N MET A 62 -19.19 6.55 -2.86
CA MET A 62 -18.80 6.66 -1.44
C MET A 62 -17.52 5.88 -1.16
N LEU A 63 -16.64 6.46 -0.36
CA LEU A 63 -15.56 5.73 0.29
C LEU A 63 -16.11 4.99 1.50
N GLN A 64 -15.76 3.72 1.64
CA GLN A 64 -16.18 2.85 2.73
C GLN A 64 -14.97 2.25 3.43
N ARG A 65 -15.03 2.15 4.76
CA ARG A 65 -14.15 1.31 5.58
C ARG A 65 -14.81 -0.04 5.82
N LEU A 66 -14.02 -1.10 5.66
CA LEU A 66 -14.34 -2.46 6.10
C LEU A 66 -13.77 -2.64 7.50
N ASN A 67 -14.65 -2.83 8.49
CA ASN A 67 -14.24 -3.03 9.87
C ASN A 67 -13.96 -4.51 10.14
N ALA A 68 -13.14 -4.78 11.16
CA ALA A 68 -12.75 -6.15 11.51
C ALA A 68 -13.94 -7.03 11.95
N ASP A 69 -15.02 -6.43 12.46
CA ASP A 69 -16.27 -7.11 12.82
C ASP A 69 -17.17 -7.43 11.61
N GLY A 70 -16.73 -7.12 10.39
CA GLY A 70 -17.49 -7.30 9.16
C GLY A 70 -18.48 -6.17 8.86
N SER A 71 -18.59 -5.16 9.73
CA SER A 71 -19.40 -3.98 9.47
C SER A 71 -18.74 -3.05 8.44
N VAL A 72 -19.54 -2.17 7.84
CA VAL A 72 -19.08 -1.21 6.84
C VAL A 72 -19.45 0.21 7.28
N THR A 73 -18.46 1.10 7.29
CA THR A 73 -18.66 2.52 7.65
C THR A 73 -18.41 3.39 6.42
N ASN A 74 -19.33 4.31 6.10
CA ASN A 74 -19.09 5.30 5.05
C ASN A 74 -18.17 6.41 5.59
N LEU A 75 -17.07 6.70 4.89
CA LEU A 75 -16.10 7.72 5.28
C LEU A 75 -16.36 9.07 4.60
N GLY A 76 -16.97 9.07 3.41
CA GLY A 76 -17.28 10.29 2.68
C GLY A 76 -17.71 10.02 1.24
N ALA A 77 -18.20 11.06 0.57
CA ALA A 77 -18.55 11.04 -0.84
C ALA A 77 -17.33 11.41 -1.69
N LEU A 78 -17.15 10.73 -2.83
CA LEU A 78 -16.22 11.16 -3.86
C LEU A 78 -16.97 12.01 -4.89
N HIS A 79 -16.29 13.01 -5.43
CA HIS A 79 -16.85 14.02 -6.34
C HIS A 79 -16.05 14.09 -7.65
N ASP A 80 -16.74 14.37 -8.74
CA ASP A 80 -16.19 14.59 -10.10
C ASP A 80 -16.66 15.98 -10.56
N ASP A 81 -16.34 17.00 -9.76
CA ASP A 81 -16.82 18.37 -9.87
C ASP A 81 -15.72 19.43 -10.05
N GLY A 82 -14.45 19.02 -10.14
CA GLY A 82 -13.28 19.88 -10.21
C GLY A 82 -12.93 20.60 -8.89
N LEU A 83 -13.49 20.18 -7.75
CA LEU A 83 -13.26 20.78 -6.44
C LEU A 83 -12.61 19.78 -5.46
N ASP A 84 -12.11 20.29 -4.33
CA ASP A 84 -11.61 19.52 -3.17
C ASP A 84 -10.64 18.36 -3.49
N GLY A 85 -9.80 18.55 -4.51
CA GLY A 85 -8.77 17.60 -4.94
C GLY A 85 -9.10 16.89 -6.24
N ASP A 86 -10.32 17.00 -6.76
CA ASP A 86 -10.66 16.61 -8.11
C ASP A 86 -10.00 17.55 -9.13
N LEU A 87 -9.37 16.97 -10.16
CA LEU A 87 -8.52 17.71 -11.10
C LEU A 87 -9.31 18.27 -12.28
N SER A 88 -10.43 17.66 -12.67
CA SER A 88 -11.19 18.06 -13.85
C SER A 88 -12.64 17.62 -13.77
N PHE A 89 -13.55 18.60 -13.81
CA PHE A 89 -14.98 18.34 -13.81
C PHE A 89 -15.42 17.42 -14.95
N GLY A 90 -16.13 16.34 -14.61
CA GLY A 90 -16.82 15.45 -15.55
C GLY A 90 -15.89 14.49 -16.30
N ASP A 91 -14.65 14.31 -15.82
CA ASP A 91 -13.68 13.40 -16.42
C ASP A 91 -13.88 11.94 -16.00
N ARG A 92 -14.86 11.68 -15.11
CA ARG A 92 -15.24 10.38 -14.54
C ARG A 92 -14.21 9.83 -13.56
N VAL A 93 -13.34 10.68 -13.03
CA VAL A 93 -12.42 10.40 -11.92
C VAL A 93 -12.98 11.03 -10.66
N TYR A 94 -13.65 10.21 -9.86
CA TYR A 94 -14.22 10.67 -8.61
C TYR A 94 -13.13 10.77 -7.55
N THR A 95 -13.08 11.90 -6.84
CA THR A 95 -12.03 12.21 -5.86
C THR A 95 -12.62 12.57 -4.50
N LEU A 96 -11.96 12.12 -3.42
CA LEU A 96 -12.23 12.56 -2.04
C LEU A 96 -10.91 12.86 -1.34
N ARG A 97 -10.84 14.02 -0.68
CA ARG A 97 -9.83 14.32 0.32
C ARG A 97 -10.41 14.20 1.72
N PHE A 98 -9.76 13.43 2.59
CA PHE A 98 -10.23 13.26 3.95
C PHE A 98 -9.07 13.10 4.96
N PRO A 99 -9.24 13.58 6.20
CA PRO A 99 -8.30 13.30 7.27
C PRO A 99 -8.44 11.86 7.76
N LEU A 100 -7.32 11.18 7.98
CA LEU A 100 -7.26 9.88 8.63
C LEU A 100 -6.25 9.92 9.78
N SER A 101 -6.65 9.43 10.95
CA SER A 101 -5.80 9.37 12.14
C SER A 101 -5.93 8.04 12.85
N ALA A 102 -4.85 7.63 13.52
CA ALA A 102 -4.84 6.49 14.44
C ALA A 102 -3.81 6.75 15.52
N ASN A 103 -4.07 6.28 16.74
CA ASN A 103 -3.16 6.39 17.89
C ASN A 103 -2.40 5.09 18.18
N VAL A 104 -2.76 4.01 17.50
CA VAL A 104 -2.09 2.70 17.56
C VAL A 104 -1.94 2.16 16.13
N PRO A 105 -0.96 1.26 15.88
CA PRO A 105 -0.83 0.63 14.56
C PRO A 105 -2.15 0.02 14.11
N THR A 106 -2.61 0.39 12.92
CA THR A 106 -3.96 0.07 12.44
C THR A 106 -3.95 -0.11 10.93
N GLU A 107 -4.53 -1.20 10.43
CA GLU A 107 -4.92 -1.31 9.03
C GLU A 107 -6.30 -0.68 8.81
N PHE A 108 -6.37 0.25 7.87
CA PHE A 108 -7.62 0.77 7.33
C PHE A 108 -7.88 0.11 5.99
N ARG A 109 -8.70 -0.96 6.01
CA ARG A 109 -9.16 -1.60 4.79
C ARG A 109 -10.33 -0.81 4.20
N LEU A 110 -10.15 -0.28 3.01
CA LEU A 110 -11.06 0.65 2.35
C LEU A 110 -11.54 0.09 1.01
N ARG A 111 -12.67 0.60 0.52
CA ARG A 111 -13.17 0.38 -0.84
C ARG A 111 -14.07 1.53 -1.28
N VAL A 112 -14.27 1.69 -2.57
CA VAL A 112 -15.27 2.60 -3.12
C VAL A 112 -16.54 1.82 -3.43
N SER A 113 -17.70 2.43 -3.17
CA SER A 113 -19.01 1.88 -3.56
C SER A 113 -19.80 2.90 -4.36
N ALA A 114 -20.53 2.45 -5.38
CA ALA A 114 -21.38 3.33 -6.18
C ALA A 114 -22.70 2.65 -6.52
N ALA A 115 -23.75 3.46 -6.65
CA ALA A 115 -25.04 3.02 -7.17
C ALA A 115 -25.12 3.35 -8.67
N PHE A 116 -25.70 2.41 -9.42
CA PHE A 116 -25.91 2.55 -10.86
C PHE A 116 -27.40 2.43 -11.15
N LYS A 117 -27.88 3.24 -12.09
CA LYS A 117 -29.25 3.19 -12.57
C LYS A 117 -29.57 1.75 -13.01
N ARG A 118 -30.78 1.30 -12.68
CA ARG A 118 -31.29 -0.06 -13.02
C ARG A 118 -30.53 -1.22 -12.38
N THR A 119 -29.66 -0.94 -11.40
CA THR A 119 -29.00 -1.98 -10.59
C THR A 119 -29.53 -1.91 -9.15
N LEU A 120 -30.00 -3.04 -8.61
CA LEU A 120 -30.55 -3.10 -7.25
C LEU A 120 -29.46 -3.07 -6.17
N ARG A 121 -28.26 -3.56 -6.48
CA ARG A 121 -27.12 -3.62 -5.56
C ARG A 121 -26.09 -2.57 -5.93
N ARG A 122 -25.39 -2.05 -4.92
CA ARG A 122 -24.22 -1.20 -5.13
C ARG A 122 -23.08 -2.04 -5.68
N VAL A 123 -22.32 -1.49 -6.61
CA VAL A 123 -21.04 -2.07 -7.06
C VAL A 123 -19.96 -1.55 -6.13
N VAL A 124 -18.95 -2.37 -5.89
CA VAL A 124 -17.80 -2.04 -5.05
C VAL A 124 -16.51 -2.23 -5.83
N SER A 125 -15.49 -1.43 -5.55
CA SER A 125 -14.13 -1.65 -6.03
C SER A 125 -13.48 -2.83 -5.32
N GLU A 126 -12.34 -3.28 -5.83
CA GLU A 126 -11.41 -4.08 -5.04
C GLU A 126 -11.00 -3.31 -3.78
N PRO A 127 -10.89 -3.98 -2.62
CA PRO A 127 -10.41 -3.34 -1.40
C PRO A 127 -8.93 -2.96 -1.50
N PHE A 128 -8.56 -1.86 -0.88
CA PHE A 128 -7.18 -1.43 -0.71
C PHE A 128 -6.93 -1.05 0.76
N SER A 129 -5.67 -0.99 1.17
CA SER A 129 -5.31 -0.74 2.56
C SER A 129 -4.46 0.52 2.71
N ILE A 130 -4.72 1.25 3.80
CA ILE A 130 -3.85 2.31 4.31
C ILE A 130 -3.44 1.92 5.72
N PHE A 131 -2.16 2.03 6.04
CA PHE A 131 -1.63 1.63 7.34
C PHE A 131 -1.30 2.85 8.20
N SER A 132 -1.78 2.86 9.44
CA SER A 132 -1.15 3.66 10.48
C SER A 132 -0.10 2.81 11.18
N GLN A 133 1.10 3.34 11.35
CA GLN A 133 2.24 2.59 11.87
C GLN A 133 3.04 3.42 12.87
N ALA A 134 3.68 2.77 13.84
CA ALA A 134 4.61 3.46 14.71
C ALA A 134 5.70 4.13 13.86
N LEU A 135 5.97 5.41 14.11
CA LEU A 135 7.27 5.98 13.79
C LEU A 135 8.25 5.32 14.78
N ILE A 136 8.74 4.12 14.48
CA ILE A 136 10.14 3.86 14.82
C ILE A 136 10.91 4.46 13.65
N THR A 137 11.63 5.55 13.90
CA THR A 137 12.52 6.08 12.87
C THR A 137 13.63 5.06 12.62
N PRO A 138 14.29 5.09 11.45
CA PRO A 138 15.52 4.33 11.24
C PRO A 138 16.52 4.49 12.40
N GLU A 139 16.59 5.67 13.02
CA GLU A 139 17.43 5.95 14.19
C GLU A 139 16.95 5.23 15.46
N GLN A 140 15.65 5.10 15.68
CA GLN A 140 15.11 4.31 16.78
C GLN A 140 15.35 2.81 16.58
N MET A 141 15.24 2.32 15.34
CA MET A 141 15.63 0.94 15.02
C MET A 141 17.12 0.70 15.30
N LEU A 142 18.01 1.61 14.89
CA LEU A 142 19.45 1.53 15.18
C LEU A 142 19.72 1.56 16.70
N THR A 143 18.95 2.36 17.44
CA THR A 143 19.04 2.42 18.90
C THR A 143 18.64 1.09 19.55
N GLU A 144 17.52 0.51 19.14
CA GLU A 144 17.05 -0.79 19.63
C GLU A 144 18.05 -1.92 19.28
N LEU A 145 18.50 -1.98 18.03
CA LEU A 145 19.51 -2.93 17.58
C LEU A 145 20.81 -2.79 18.39
N SER A 146 21.27 -1.55 18.63
CA SER A 146 22.47 -1.34 19.46
C SER A 146 22.29 -1.91 20.87
N SER A 147 21.12 -1.72 21.49
CA SER A 147 20.82 -2.22 22.83
C SER A 147 20.67 -3.74 22.89
N GLU A 148 20.18 -4.38 21.83
CA GLU A 148 20.12 -5.85 21.70
C GLU A 148 21.54 -6.42 21.62
N LEU A 149 22.42 -5.82 20.81
CA LEU A 149 23.82 -6.23 20.68
C LEU A 149 24.62 -6.04 21.98
N ASP A 150 24.40 -4.94 22.73
CA ASP A 150 25.04 -4.71 24.03
C ASP A 150 24.70 -5.79 25.07
N ARG A 151 23.46 -6.30 25.00
CA ARG A 151 22.98 -7.36 25.89
C ARG A 151 23.43 -8.76 25.43
N GLY A 152 24.07 -8.87 24.26
CA GLY A 152 24.38 -10.14 23.63
C GLY A 152 23.13 -10.91 23.17
N ASP A 153 22.00 -10.24 23.02
CA ASP A 153 20.73 -10.83 22.60
C ASP A 153 20.69 -10.98 21.08
N ILE A 154 21.45 -11.95 20.57
CA ILE A 154 21.61 -12.18 19.12
C ILE A 154 20.29 -12.56 18.47
N GLU A 155 19.43 -13.31 19.17
CA GLU A 155 18.13 -13.70 18.64
C GLU A 155 17.24 -12.47 18.42
N ALA A 156 17.16 -11.54 19.39
CA ALA A 156 16.43 -10.30 19.20
C ALA A 156 17.05 -9.42 18.09
N ALA A 157 18.38 -9.31 18.06
CA ALA A 157 19.10 -8.54 17.04
C ALA A 157 18.80 -9.07 15.63
N LEU A 158 18.76 -10.39 15.43
CA LEU A 158 18.47 -11.01 14.14
C LEU A 158 17.07 -10.69 13.61
N LEU A 159 16.09 -10.38 14.48
CA LEU A 159 14.76 -9.92 14.06
C LEU A 159 14.80 -8.55 13.38
N ARG A 160 15.90 -7.78 13.57
CA ARG A 160 16.13 -6.49 12.91
C ARG A 160 16.82 -6.62 11.57
N PHE A 161 17.21 -7.82 11.14
CA PHE A 161 17.84 -8.04 9.83
C PHE A 161 16.83 -8.65 8.85
N SER A 162 17.07 -8.44 7.56
CA SER A 162 16.43 -9.25 6.53
C SER A 162 16.74 -10.74 6.75
N ASP A 163 15.75 -11.58 6.50
CA ASP A 163 15.89 -13.04 6.56
C ASP A 163 16.89 -13.50 5.49
N SER A 164 18.14 -13.63 5.90
CA SER A 164 19.28 -13.95 5.06
C SER A 164 20.25 -14.82 5.86
N PRO A 165 20.57 -16.04 5.37
CA PRO A 165 21.57 -16.90 6.01
C PRO A 165 22.90 -16.18 6.24
N HIS A 166 23.28 -15.28 5.33
CA HIS A 166 24.49 -14.49 5.44
C HIS A 166 24.50 -13.55 6.66
N ASN A 167 23.40 -12.84 6.91
CA ASN A 167 23.30 -11.94 8.07
C ASN A 167 23.39 -12.72 9.39
N ARG A 168 22.69 -13.87 9.44
CA ARG A 168 22.73 -14.77 10.60
C ARG A 168 24.13 -15.29 10.88
N GLU A 169 24.78 -15.88 9.88
CA GLU A 169 26.13 -16.43 10.02
C GLU A 169 27.14 -15.36 10.41
N LYS A 170 27.08 -14.18 9.77
CA LYS A 170 27.99 -13.06 10.06
C LYS A 170 27.80 -12.56 11.49
N LEU A 171 26.57 -12.35 11.96
CA LEU A 171 26.30 -11.86 13.32
C LEU A 171 26.70 -12.89 14.39
N LEU A 172 26.44 -14.18 14.16
CA LEU A 172 26.86 -15.28 15.06
C LEU A 172 28.37 -15.49 15.08
N SER A 173 29.10 -15.06 14.04
CA SER A 173 30.56 -15.17 13.98
C SER A 173 31.29 -14.09 14.77
N LEU A 174 30.59 -13.04 15.22
CA LEU A 174 31.20 -11.93 15.96
C LEU A 174 31.51 -12.33 17.40
N THR A 175 32.69 -11.94 17.89
CA THR A 175 33.03 -12.09 19.31
C THR A 175 32.24 -11.06 20.16
N PRO A 176 32.11 -11.26 21.47
CA PRO A 176 31.49 -10.27 22.36
C PRO A 176 32.09 -8.86 22.22
N GLU A 177 33.41 -8.77 22.09
CA GLU A 177 34.09 -7.48 21.89
C GLU A 177 33.72 -6.84 20.55
N MET A 178 33.56 -7.65 19.49
CA MET A 178 33.12 -7.16 18.18
C MET A 178 31.67 -6.69 18.19
N LEU A 179 30.79 -7.35 18.96
CA LEU A 179 29.40 -6.96 19.14
C LEU A 179 29.28 -5.61 19.86
N VAL A 180 30.10 -5.38 20.90
CA VAL A 180 30.18 -4.09 21.59
C VAL A 180 30.73 -3.01 20.65
N ALA A 181 31.77 -3.29 19.89
CA ALA A 181 32.30 -2.32 18.91
C ALA A 181 31.27 -1.98 17.82
N LEU A 182 30.46 -2.95 17.40
CA LEU A 182 29.36 -2.74 16.46
C LEU A 182 28.24 -1.90 17.09
N SER A 183 27.81 -2.21 18.32
CA SER A 183 26.75 -1.46 19.01
C SER A 183 27.13 0.02 19.21
N GLU A 184 28.36 0.30 19.62
CA GLU A 184 28.90 1.66 19.70
C GLU A 184 28.91 2.37 18.34
N GLY A 185 29.29 1.64 17.29
CA GLY A 185 29.23 2.14 15.92
C GLY A 185 27.80 2.52 15.50
N LEU A 186 26.82 1.67 15.80
CA LEU A 186 25.41 1.92 15.46
C LEU A 186 24.85 3.15 16.18
N ARG A 187 25.22 3.37 17.45
CA ARG A 187 24.82 4.57 18.21
C ARG A 187 25.36 5.88 17.63
N THR A 188 26.49 5.80 16.94
CA THR A 188 27.16 6.96 16.31
C THR A 188 26.97 7.01 14.80
N ALA A 189 26.08 6.17 14.27
CA ALA A 189 25.82 6.07 12.84
C ALA A 189 25.31 7.40 12.28
N THR A 190 25.84 7.80 11.12
CA THR A 190 25.44 9.04 10.44
C THR A 190 24.79 8.72 9.11
N LEU A 191 23.66 9.36 8.81
CA LEU A 191 22.99 9.18 7.53
C LEU A 191 23.89 9.70 6.40
N LEU A 192 24.27 8.81 5.48
CA LEU A 192 25.03 9.16 4.27
C LEU A 192 24.11 9.59 3.14
N ARG A 193 23.08 8.78 2.86
CA ARG A 193 22.18 8.99 1.73
C ARG A 193 20.83 8.30 1.91
N THR A 194 19.87 8.71 1.08
CA THR A 194 18.52 8.15 1.01
C THR A 194 18.24 7.70 -0.42
N GLU A 195 17.77 6.45 -0.58
CA GLU A 195 17.50 5.81 -1.86
C GLU A 195 16.11 5.14 -1.81
N GLY A 196 15.07 5.83 -2.27
CA GLY A 196 13.69 5.33 -2.17
C GLY A 196 13.28 5.03 -0.71
N PRO A 197 12.82 3.80 -0.39
CA PRO A 197 12.49 3.41 0.97
C PRO A 197 13.74 3.15 1.84
N THR A 198 14.93 3.14 1.26
CA THR A 198 16.17 2.80 1.95
C THR A 198 16.85 4.04 2.52
N ARG A 199 17.43 3.88 3.72
CA ARG A 199 18.28 4.87 4.39
C ARG A 199 19.65 4.23 4.62
N VAL A 200 20.71 4.87 4.15
CA VAL A 200 22.07 4.33 4.24
C VAL A 200 22.88 5.12 5.24
N TYR A 201 23.40 4.45 6.26
CA TYR A 201 24.18 5.04 7.33
C TYR A 201 25.65 4.63 7.23
N SER A 202 26.55 5.57 7.53
CA SER A 202 27.96 5.29 7.82
C SER A 202 28.08 4.85 9.27
N VAL A 203 28.72 3.72 9.49
CA VAL A 203 28.93 3.13 10.82
C VAL A 203 30.42 2.97 11.04
N ARG A 204 30.94 3.61 12.09
CA ARG A 204 32.36 3.53 12.46
C ARG A 204 32.52 2.50 13.58
N ILE A 205 33.10 1.35 13.26
CA ILE A 205 33.37 0.27 14.21
C ILE A 205 34.81 0.45 14.70
N THR A 206 34.97 0.72 15.99
CA THR A 206 36.28 1.05 16.58
C THR A 206 36.78 -0.12 17.43
N ARG A 207 37.99 -0.61 17.14
CA ARG A 207 38.68 -1.62 17.96
C ARG A 207 39.61 -0.98 18.99
N SER A 208 40.19 0.17 18.63
CA SER A 208 40.98 1.03 19.51
C SER A 208 41.00 2.45 18.96
N ALA A 209 41.52 3.42 19.71
CA ALA A 209 41.55 4.84 19.29
C ALA A 209 42.15 5.07 17.88
N THR A 210 43.06 4.19 17.43
CA THR A 210 43.72 4.29 16.12
C THR A 210 43.31 3.20 15.13
N GLN A 211 42.52 2.21 15.55
CA GLN A 211 42.06 1.12 14.68
C GLN A 211 40.54 1.12 14.59
N PHE A 212 40.05 1.50 13.42
CA PHE A 212 38.63 1.50 13.11
C PHE A 212 38.40 1.10 11.65
N ILE A 213 37.20 0.60 11.38
CA ILE A 213 36.68 0.46 10.03
C ILE A 213 35.42 1.30 9.91
N THR A 214 35.15 1.78 8.70
CA THR A 214 33.87 2.40 8.36
C THR A 214 33.15 1.47 7.41
N THR A 215 31.92 1.11 7.75
CA THR A 215 31.03 0.33 6.88
C THR A 215 29.73 1.10 6.62
N GLU A 216 28.99 0.68 5.60
CA GLU A 216 27.66 1.19 5.33
C GLU A 216 26.61 0.18 5.80
N ILE A 217 25.55 0.68 6.43
CA ILE A 217 24.37 -0.13 6.77
C ILE A 217 23.16 0.45 6.08
N GLY A 218 22.49 -0.38 5.27
CA GLY A 218 21.24 -0.02 4.62
C GLY A 218 20.05 -0.48 5.44
N LEU A 219 19.22 0.45 5.91
CA LEU A 219 17.92 0.15 6.49
C LEU A 219 16.83 0.33 5.43
N THR A 220 15.89 -0.59 5.35
CA THR A 220 14.74 -0.42 4.47
C THR A 220 13.45 -0.82 5.19
N GLN A 221 12.33 -0.37 4.65
CA GLN A 221 11.00 -0.55 5.25
C GLN A 221 10.25 -1.65 4.49
N ILE A 222 9.76 -2.67 5.19
CA ILE A 222 8.84 -3.67 4.59
C ILE A 222 7.42 -3.10 4.45
N GLN A 223 6.56 -3.80 3.71
CA GLN A 223 5.16 -3.42 3.51
C GLN A 223 4.37 -3.24 4.81
N SER A 224 4.76 -3.92 5.90
CA SER A 224 4.17 -3.74 7.24
C SER A 224 4.62 -2.47 7.97
N GLY A 225 5.58 -1.72 7.41
CA GLY A 225 6.07 -0.45 7.96
C GLY A 225 7.27 -0.59 8.91
N GLU A 226 7.72 -1.81 9.21
CA GLU A 226 8.88 -2.07 10.06
C GLU A 226 10.19 -1.80 9.31
N TRP A 227 11.19 -1.25 10.01
CA TRP A 227 12.54 -1.04 9.50
C TRP A 227 13.43 -2.23 9.86
N TYR A 228 14.24 -2.68 8.90
CA TYR A 228 15.22 -3.74 9.09
C TYR A 228 16.52 -3.43 8.33
N VAL A 229 17.61 -4.07 8.76
CA VAL A 229 18.91 -4.05 8.09
C VAL A 229 18.83 -4.95 6.84
N MET A 230 18.89 -4.31 5.68
CA MET A 230 18.93 -4.97 4.38
C MET A 230 20.34 -5.47 4.04
N TYR A 231 21.37 -4.68 4.36
CA TYR A 231 22.78 -5.03 4.14
C TYR A 231 23.72 -4.30 5.12
N TRP A 232 24.91 -4.86 5.35
CA TRP A 232 25.96 -4.33 6.24
C TRP A 232 27.32 -5.00 6.04
#